data_AF-A0A969I1L9-F1
#
_entry.id   AF-A0A969I1L9-F1
#
_cell.length_a   1.000
_cell.length_b   1.000
_cell.length_c   1.000
_cell.angle_alpha   90.00
_cell.angle_beta   90.00
_cell.angle_gamma   90.00
#
_symmetry.space_group_name_H-M   'P 1'
#
loop_
_entity.id
_entity.type
_entity.pdbx_description
1 polymer ?
#
loop_
_entity_poly.entity_id
_entity_poly.type
_entity_poly.pdbx_seq_one_letter_code
_entity_poly.pdbx_strand_id
1 'polypeptide(L)'
;EAFAGIDDEARASCMALIREFDLDFVMTSEREWGCYPALPGLSICQLVRREGMDAVYVSRWSWDGRVRCEEPDPARRFPETATSER
;
A
#
# COMPACT_ATOMS: atom_id res chain seq x y z
N GLU A 1 -0.22 -9.57 12.50
CA GLU A 1 0.07 -8.20 12.02
C GLU A 1 1.26 -7.62 12.76
N ALA A 2 2.07 -6.79 12.10
CA ALA A 2 3.26 -6.17 12.71
C ALA A 2 2.93 -5.22 13.88
N PHE A 3 1.69 -4.71 13.92
CA PHE A 3 1.25 -3.64 14.83
C PHE A 3 -0.10 -3.93 15.50
N ALA A 4 -0.44 -5.21 15.70
CA ALA A 4 -1.68 -5.57 16.38
C ALA A 4 -1.68 -5.05 17.83
N GLY A 5 -2.75 -4.33 18.21
CA GLY A 5 -2.94 -3.85 19.58
C GLY A 5 -2.15 -2.60 19.97
N ILE A 6 -1.45 -1.95 19.04
CA ILE A 6 -0.82 -0.64 19.27
C ILE A 6 -1.62 0.48 18.61
N ASP A 7 -1.67 1.64 19.26
CA ASP A 7 -2.30 2.85 18.74
C ASP A 7 -1.48 3.48 17.58
N ASP A 8 -2.05 4.52 16.98
CA ASP A 8 -1.47 5.16 15.80
C ASP A 8 -0.17 5.92 16.09
N GLU A 9 0.00 6.44 17.32
CA GLU A 9 1.20 7.15 17.74
C GLU A 9 2.38 6.20 17.95
N ALA A 10 2.14 5.08 18.63
CA ALA A 10 3.11 4.01 18.78
C ALA A 10 3.53 3.45 17.42
N ARG A 11 2.59 3.30 16.49
CA ARG A 11 2.88 2.83 15.13
C ARG A 11 3.73 3.82 14.35
N ALA A 12 3.40 5.11 14.40
CA ALA A 12 4.21 6.16 13.79
C ALA A 12 5.64 6.18 14.36
N SER A 13 5.79 5.98 15.67
CA SER A 13 7.10 5.89 16.34
C SER A 13 7.90 4.68 15.84
N CYS A 14 7.27 3.51 15.68
CA CYS A 14 7.93 2.35 15.09
C CYS A 14 8.41 2.62 13.66
N MET A 15 7.61 3.30 12.83
CA MET A 15 8.02 3.65 11.46
C MET A 15 9.18 4.65 11.44
N ALA A 16 9.23 5.59 12.39
CA ALA A 16 10.36 6.49 12.54
C ALA A 16 11.65 5.74 12.91
N LEU A 17 11.57 4.72 13.78
CA LEU A 17 12.72 3.88 14.14
C LEU A 17 13.25 3.08 12.94
N ILE A 18 12.38 2.58 12.06
CA ILE A 18 12.80 1.92 10.81
C ILE A 18 13.68 2.88 10.00
N ARG A 19 13.28 4.15 9.89
CA ARG A 19 14.08 5.16 9.18
C ARG A 19 15.37 5.52 9.92
N GLU A 20 15.32 5.70 11.23
CA GLU A 20 16.47 6.06 12.06
C GLU A 20 17.57 5.01 12.00
N PHE A 21 17.20 3.73 11.98
CA PHE A 21 18.14 2.62 11.85
C PHE A 21 18.50 2.26 10.40
N ASP A 22 18.02 3.04 9.42
CA ASP A 22 18.25 2.83 7.99
C ASP A 22 17.89 1.40 7.52
N LEU A 23 16.72 0.92 7.94
CA LEU A 23 16.24 -0.42 7.66
C LEU A 23 15.28 -0.44 6.47
N ASP A 24 15.42 -1.47 5.64
CA ASP A 24 14.41 -1.86 4.66
C ASP A 24 13.33 -2.73 5.31
N PHE A 25 12.10 -2.65 4.81
CA PHE A 25 11.00 -3.51 5.27
C PHE A 25 10.08 -3.96 4.15
N VAL A 26 9.48 -5.13 4.35
CA VAL A 26 8.30 -5.60 3.62
C VAL A 26 7.28 -6.02 4.65
N MET A 27 6.06 -5.50 4.53
CA MET A 27 4.99 -5.81 5.47
C MET A 27 3.68 -6.10 4.75
N THR A 28 2.83 -6.88 5.40
CA THR A 28 1.46 -7.15 4.97
C THR A 28 0.50 -6.71 6.05
N SER A 29 -0.61 -6.08 5.66
CA SER A 29 -1.70 -5.71 6.56
C SER A 29 -3.02 -5.72 5.80
N GLU A 30 -4.11 -5.99 6.50
CA GLU A 30 -5.46 -5.82 5.97
C GLU A 30 -5.94 -4.35 5.94
N ARG A 31 -5.33 -3.47 6.74
CA ARG A 31 -5.83 -2.10 7.00
C ARG A 31 -4.76 -1.02 6.85
N GLU A 32 -3.52 -1.34 7.15
CA GLU A 32 -2.42 -0.38 7.18
C GLU A 32 -1.85 -0.14 5.78
N TRP A 33 -1.62 1.13 5.45
CA TRP A 33 -1.01 1.57 4.19
C TRP A 33 0.45 1.99 4.35
N GLY A 34 0.89 2.25 5.59
CA GLY A 34 2.25 2.68 5.90
C GLY A 34 2.55 4.14 5.53
N CYS A 35 1.53 4.96 5.20
CA CYS A 35 1.70 6.35 4.76
C CYS A 35 2.03 7.29 5.92
N TYR A 36 3.21 7.12 6.50
CA TYR A 36 3.72 7.93 7.61
C TYR A 36 4.73 8.97 7.08
N PRO A 37 4.66 10.24 7.53
CA PRO A 37 5.62 11.28 7.14
C PRO A 37 7.08 10.98 7.48
N ALA A 38 7.32 10.06 8.44
CA ALA A 38 8.66 9.64 8.83
C ALA A 38 9.35 8.78 7.75
N LEU A 39 8.59 8.19 6.83
CA LEU A 39 9.12 7.36 5.75
C LEU A 39 9.26 8.19 4.46
N PRO A 40 10.41 8.13 3.77
CA PRO A 40 10.67 8.94 2.58
C PRO A 40 9.85 8.51 1.36
N GLY A 41 9.38 7.27 1.33
CA GLY A 41 8.48 6.77 0.32
C GLY A 41 8.25 5.27 0.43
N LEU A 42 7.19 4.78 -0.20
CA LEU A 42 6.80 3.36 -0.20
C LEU A 42 6.19 2.94 -1.53
N SER A 43 6.40 1.68 -1.90
CA SER A 43 5.57 1.00 -2.89
C SER A 43 4.52 0.17 -2.18
N ILE A 44 3.26 0.28 -2.61
CA ILE A 44 2.12 -0.35 -1.96
C ILE A 44 1.35 -1.16 -3.00
N CYS A 45 1.03 -2.41 -2.65
CA CYS A 45 0.17 -3.27 -3.44
C CYS A 45 -1.13 -3.53 -2.65
N GLN A 46 -2.23 -2.93 -3.09
CA GLN A 46 -3.55 -3.20 -2.53
C GLN A 46 -4.18 -4.39 -3.25
N LEU A 47 -4.39 -5.48 -2.52
CA LEU A 47 -5.04 -6.69 -3.04
C LEU A 47 -6.55 -6.59 -2.85
N VAL A 48 -7.30 -6.59 -3.95
CA VAL A 48 -8.76 -6.51 -3.96
C VAL A 48 -9.34 -7.81 -4.48
N ARG A 49 -10.27 -8.38 -3.72
CA ARG A 49 -11.09 -9.53 -4.13
C ARG A 49 -12.55 -9.10 -4.26
N ARG A 50 -13.25 -9.68 -5.23
CA ARG A 50 -14.70 -9.54 -5.38
C ARG A 50 -15.34 -10.91 -5.31
N GLU A 51 -16.46 -11.02 -4.61
CA GLU A 51 -17.20 -12.28 -4.55
C GLU A 51 -17.64 -12.73 -5.95
N GLY A 52 -17.60 -14.04 -6.18
CA GLY A 52 -17.93 -14.63 -7.48
C GLY A 52 -16.85 -14.49 -8.56
N MET A 53 -15.68 -13.91 -8.26
CA MET A 53 -14.54 -13.86 -9.18
C MET A 53 -13.36 -14.67 -8.62
N ASP A 54 -12.89 -15.66 -9.37
CA ASP A 54 -11.67 -16.41 -9.06
C ASP A 54 -10.42 -15.63 -9.54
N ALA A 55 -10.26 -14.42 -9.01
CA ALA A 55 -9.15 -13.53 -9.33
C ALA A 55 -8.87 -12.55 -8.19
N VAL A 56 -7.62 -12.08 -8.12
CA VAL A 56 -7.20 -10.97 -7.26
C VAL A 56 -6.78 -9.83 -8.16
N TYR A 57 -7.38 -8.66 -7.95
CA TYR A 57 -6.93 -7.42 -8.56
C TYR A 57 -5.85 -6.79 -7.68
N VAL A 58 -4.75 -6.34 -8.27
CA VAL A 58 -3.67 -5.64 -7.57
C VAL A 58 -3.68 -4.19 -8.03
N SER A 59 -4.19 -3.29 -7.19
CA SER A 59 -4.01 -1.85 -7.40
C SER A 59 -2.67 -1.43 -6.82
N ARG A 60 -1.85 -0.74 -7.61
CA ARG A 60 -0.52 -0.29 -7.20
C ARG A 60 -0.57 1.16 -6.80
N TRP A 61 0.10 1.49 -5.71
CA TRP A 61 0.20 2.84 -5.20
C TRP A 61 1.63 3.15 -4.80
N SER A 62 1.95 4.43 -4.78
CA SER A 62 3.18 4.97 -4.21
C SER A 62 2.85 5.94 -3.09
N TRP A 63 3.72 6.01 -2.09
CA TRP A 63 3.77 7.09 -1.11
C TRP A 63 5.07 7.85 -1.35
N ASP A 64 5.00 9.18 -1.45
CA ASP A 64 6.16 10.04 -1.70
C ASP A 64 6.68 10.75 -0.44
N GLY A 65 6.21 10.33 0.74
CA GLY A 65 6.45 11.02 2.01
C GLY A 65 5.36 12.04 2.39
N ARG A 66 4.42 12.35 1.48
CA ARG A 66 3.37 13.37 1.69
C ARG A 66 2.01 13.00 1.11
N VAL A 67 1.99 12.43 -0.08
CA VAL A 67 0.78 12.08 -0.82
C VAL A 67 0.88 10.63 -1.29
N ARG A 68 -0.25 9.93 -1.19
CA ARG A 68 -0.40 8.60 -1.75
C ARG A 68 -1.00 8.71 -3.15
N CYS A 69 -0.30 8.19 -4.15
CA CYS A 69 -0.67 8.26 -5.55
C CYS A 69 -0.96 6.87 -6.11
N GLU A 70 -1.97 6.74 -6.96
CA GLU A 70 -2.18 5.49 -7.71
C GLU A 70 -1.16 5.42 -8.85
N GLU A 71 -0.59 4.23 -9.05
CA GLU A 71 0.39 3.97 -10.09
C GLU A 71 -0.21 3.06 -11.16
N PRO A 72 0.14 3.26 -12.44
CA PRO A 72 -0.27 2.35 -13.49
C PRO A 72 0.31 0.95 -13.23
N ASP A 73 -0.45 -0.10 -13.53
CA ASP A 73 0.05 -1.47 -13.38
C ASP A 73 1.04 -1.81 -14.53
N PRO A 74 2.35 -1.93 -14.25
CA PRO A 74 3.32 -2.27 -15.29
C PRO A 74 3.17 -3.72 -15.78
N ALA A 75 2.51 -4.57 -14.99
CA ALA A 75 2.24 -5.97 -15.33
C ALA A 75 0.84 -6.15 -15.94
N ARG A 76 0.19 -5.06 -16.37
CA ARG A 76 -1.18 -5.08 -16.90
C ARG A 76 -1.26 -5.99 -18.11
N ARG A 77 -1.77 -7.20 -17.88
CA ARG A 77 -1.87 -8.26 -18.89
C ARG A 77 -3.05 -8.06 -19.85
N PHE A 78 -4.09 -7.35 -19.40
CA PHE A 78 -5.31 -7.13 -20.17
C PHE A 78 -5.52 -5.64 -20.42
N PRO A 79 -5.79 -5.24 -21.67
CA PRO A 79 -6.08 -3.85 -22.00
C PRO A 79 -7.33 -3.36 -21.24
N GLU A 80 -7.37 -2.07 -20.98
CA GLU A 80 -8.52 -1.40 -20.41
C GLU A 80 -9.66 -1.50 -21.42
N THR A 81 -10.67 -2.35 -21.16
CA THR A 81 -11.89 -2.31 -21.95
C THR A 81 -12.51 -0.95 -21.66
N ALA A 82 -12.52 -0.06 -22.65
CA ALA A 82 -13.16 1.25 -22.54
C ALA A 82 -14.52 1.07 -21.86
N THR A 83 -14.68 1.68 -20.69
CA THR A 83 -15.96 1.72 -19.99
C THR A 83 -16.97 2.29 -20.97
N SER A 84 -17.87 1.44 -21.45
CA SER A 84 -19.11 1.89 -22.09
C SER A 84 -19.83 2.74 -21.04
N GLU A 85 -19.83 4.06 -21.25
CA GLU A 85 -20.70 4.98 -20.55
C GLU A 85 -22.13 4.43 -20.53
N ARG A 86 -22.71 4.36 -19.33
CA ARG A 86 -24.15 4.32 -19.08
C ARG A 86 -24.43 5.14 -17.84
#